data_AF-A0A382TFT2-F1
#
_entry.id   AF-A0A382TFT2-F1
#
_cell.length_a   1.000
_cell.length_b   1.000
_cell.length_c   1.000
_cell.angle_alpha   90.00
_cell.angle_beta   90.00
_cell.angle_gamma   90.00
#
_symmetry.space_group_name_H-M   'P 1'
#
loop_
_entity.id
_entity.type
_entity.pdbx_description
1 polymer ?
#
loop_
_entity_poly.entity_id
_entity_poly.type
_entity_poly.pdbx_seq_one_letter_code
_entity_poly.pdbx_strand_id
1 'polypeptide(L)'
;MTTSATNPTSVHNNIAQEIRDLLPGCMLRDRVTISRQLKEQRRSPRETDNVLKRLKERAVRSCRRHAKRRNTLLEVTYPDDLPLTARRNEILEAIRNNPVVI
;
A
#
# COMPACT_ATOMS: atom_id res chain seq x y z
N MET A 1 25.44 -32.07 10.79
CA MET A 1 24.62 -31.05 11.49
C MET A 1 25.45 -29.78 11.59
N THR A 2 25.42 -28.93 10.58
CA THR A 2 26.26 -27.72 10.48
C THR A 2 25.42 -26.49 10.82
N THR A 3 25.67 -25.92 11.98
CA THR A 3 25.10 -24.65 12.43
C THR A 3 25.82 -23.53 11.69
N SER A 4 25.26 -23.07 10.57
CA SER A 4 25.76 -21.91 9.85
C SER A 4 25.55 -20.66 10.70
N ALA A 5 26.64 -20.10 11.22
CA ALA A 5 26.64 -18.83 11.92
C ALA A 5 26.12 -17.72 10.99
N THR A 6 24.89 -17.27 11.22
CA THR A 6 24.28 -16.21 10.43
C THR A 6 24.95 -14.88 10.79
N ASN A 7 25.79 -14.37 9.89
CA ASN A 7 26.42 -13.06 10.05
C ASN A 7 25.36 -11.97 10.29
N PRO A 8 25.54 -11.10 11.29
CA PRO A 8 24.53 -10.10 11.67
C PRO A 8 24.13 -9.22 10.47
N THR A 9 25.08 -8.81 9.63
CA THR A 9 24.82 -7.99 8.43
C THR A 9 23.89 -8.66 7.42
N SER A 10 23.88 -10.00 7.34
CA SER A 10 23.01 -10.76 6.42
C SER A 10 21.57 -10.80 6.92
N VAL A 11 21.37 -10.92 8.24
CA VAL A 11 20.04 -10.91 8.89
C VAL A 11 19.32 -9.59 8.64
N HIS A 12 20.02 -8.47 8.83
CA HIS A 12 19.47 -7.13 8.60
C HIS A 12 19.00 -6.92 7.15
N ASN A 13 19.77 -7.42 6.18
CA ASN A 13 19.42 -7.36 4.76
C ASN A 13 18.19 -8.21 4.43
N ASN A 14 18.07 -9.38 5.05
CA ASN A 14 16.90 -10.25 4.89
C ASN A 14 15.62 -9.56 5.41
N ILE A 15 15.65 -9.04 6.65
CA ILE A 15 14.50 -8.34 7.24
C ILE A 15 14.12 -7.11 6.42
N ALA A 16 15.11 -6.35 5.94
CA ALA A 16 14.88 -5.21 5.06
C ALA A 16 14.19 -5.62 3.75
N GLN A 17 14.51 -6.79 3.21
CA GLN A 17 13.88 -7.31 2.00
C GLN A 17 12.43 -7.75 2.26
N GLU A 18 12.17 -8.49 3.33
CA GLU A 18 10.82 -8.87 3.73
C GLU A 18 9.90 -7.64 3.90
N ILE A 19 10.44 -6.54 4.46
CA ILE A 19 9.70 -5.28 4.59
C ILE A 19 9.35 -4.71 3.20
N ARG A 20 10.28 -4.77 2.23
CA ARG A 20 10.00 -4.31 0.85
C ARG A 20 8.91 -5.13 0.19
N ASP A 21 8.91 -6.44 0.40
CA ASP A 21 7.90 -7.33 -0.18
C ASP A 21 6.51 -7.09 0.42
N LEU A 22 6.44 -6.57 1.65
CA LEU A 22 5.18 -6.15 2.31
C LEU A 22 4.67 -4.77 1.86
N LEU A 23 5.53 -3.89 1.32
CA LEU A 23 5.14 -2.52 0.93
C LEU A 23 3.98 -2.46 -0.07
N PRO A 24 3.91 -3.34 -1.10
CA PRO A 24 2.77 -3.40 -2.01
C PRO A 24 1.42 -3.58 -1.30
N GLY A 25 1.39 -4.39 -0.24
CA GLY A 25 0.17 -4.68 0.50
C GLY A 25 -0.18 -3.68 1.60
N CYS A 26 0.66 -2.68 1.89
CA CYS A 26 0.43 -1.70 2.94
C CYS A 26 -0.52 -0.57 2.50
N MET A 27 -1.14 0.12 3.46
CA MET A 27 -1.84 1.38 3.21
C MET A 27 -0.88 2.44 2.64
N LEU A 28 -1.36 3.28 1.71
CA LEU A 28 -0.52 4.28 1.01
C LEU A 28 0.30 5.16 1.97
N ARG A 29 -0.33 5.66 3.04
CA ARG A 29 0.34 6.50 4.07
C ARG A 29 1.50 5.77 4.74
N ASP A 30 1.31 4.50 5.08
CA ASP A 30 2.34 3.69 5.72
C ASP A 30 3.43 3.29 4.73
N ARG A 31 3.08 2.98 3.47
CA ARG A 31 4.04 2.66 2.41
C ARG A 31 5.10 3.75 2.28
N VAL A 32 4.70 5.02 2.21
CA VAL A 32 5.61 6.17 2.10
C VAL A 32 6.48 6.34 3.35
N THR A 33 5.88 6.19 4.53
CA THR A 33 6.62 6.35 5.79
C THR A 33 7.67 5.24 5.97
N ILE A 34 7.28 4.00 5.71
CA ILE A 34 8.12 2.81 5.89
C ILE A 34 9.25 2.80 4.85
N SER A 35 8.97 3.14 3.60
CA SER A 35 10.01 3.20 2.54
C SER A 35 11.07 4.25 2.84
N ARG A 36 10.66 5.42 3.35
CA ARG A 36 11.58 6.48 3.80
C ARG A 36 12.46 5.99 4.96
N GLN A 37 11.85 5.42 6.00
CA GLN A 37 12.59 4.89 7.16
C GLN A 37 13.56 3.78 6.76
N LEU A 38 13.18 2.88 5.85
CA LEU A 38 14.06 1.82 5.35
C LEU A 38 15.26 2.39 4.58
N LYS A 39 15.06 3.47 3.81
CA LYS A 39 16.14 4.17 3.10
C LYS A 39 17.10 4.88 4.07
N GLU A 40 16.57 5.47 5.15
CA GLU A 40 17.37 6.09 6.21
C GLU A 40 18.21 5.07 6.96
N GLN A 41 17.63 3.93 7.36
CA GLN A 41 18.34 2.84 8.04
C GLN A 41 19.45 2.23 7.16
N ARG A 42 19.25 2.19 5.83
CA ARG A 42 20.31 1.77 4.89
C ARG A 42 21.49 2.76 4.85
N ARG A 43 21.25 4.06 5.04
CA ARG A 43 22.28 5.11 4.96
C ARG A 43 23.07 5.26 6.26
N SER A 44 22.41 5.12 7.40
CA SER A 44 23.06 5.19 8.72
C SER A 44 22.51 4.06 9.59
N PRO A 45 23.21 2.91 9.66
CA PRO A 45 22.81 1.80 10.51
C PRO A 45 23.02 2.20 11.97
N ARG A 46 21.94 2.41 12.73
CA ARG A 46 21.96 2.63 14.19
C ARG A 46 21.13 1.52 14.85
N GLU A 47 21.70 0.78 15.79
CA GLU A 47 21.06 -0.31 16.59
C GLU A 47 19.81 -0.92 15.93
N THR A 48 20.08 -1.66 14.85
CA THR A 48 19.16 -1.80 13.72
C THR A 48 18.09 -2.87 13.89
N ASP A 49 18.31 -3.89 14.73
CA ASP A 49 17.39 -5.03 14.84
C ASP A 49 16.03 -4.64 15.44
N ASN A 50 16.02 -3.89 16.54
CA ASN A 50 14.77 -3.47 17.18
C ASN A 50 13.98 -2.52 16.29
N VAL A 51 14.66 -1.64 15.55
CA VAL A 51 14.03 -0.70 14.62
C VAL A 51 13.44 -1.44 13.43
N LEU A 52 14.19 -2.35 12.81
CA LEU A 52 13.71 -3.16 11.69
C LEU A 52 12.55 -4.08 12.11
N LYS A 53 12.61 -4.68 13.30
CA LYS A 53 11.51 -5.49 13.85
C LYS A 53 10.23 -4.66 14.01
N ARG A 54 10.32 -3.47 14.63
CA ARG A 54 9.18 -2.55 14.77
C ARG A 54 8.64 -2.12 13.41
N LEU A 55 9.51 -1.91 12.43
CA LEU A 55 9.14 -1.52 11.08
C LEU A 55 8.39 -2.65 10.35
N LYS A 56 8.87 -3.90 10.48
CA LYS A 56 8.21 -5.11 9.97
C LYS A 56 6.84 -5.30 10.61
N GLU A 57 6.72 -5.20 11.92
CA GLU A 57 5.43 -5.30 12.61
C GLU A 57 4.44 -4.22 12.14
N ARG A 58 4.92 -2.99 11.94
CA ARG A 58 4.11 -1.90 11.39
C ARG A 58 3.64 -2.21 9.96
N ALA A 59 4.50 -2.74 9.11
CA ALA A 59 4.15 -3.16 7.75
C ALA A 59 3.05 -4.23 7.78
N VAL A 60 3.23 -5.29 8.59
CA VAL A 60 2.22 -6.36 8.75
C VAL A 60 0.88 -5.81 9.23
N ARG A 61 0.87 -4.92 10.23
CA ARG A 61 -0.37 -4.28 10.70
C ARG A 61 -1.04 -3.42 9.62
N SER A 62 -0.25 -2.75 8.78
CA SER A 62 -0.77 -1.98 7.65
C SER A 62 -1.38 -2.89 6.58
N CYS A 63 -0.71 -4.00 6.24
CA CYS A 63 -1.24 -5.00 5.32
C CYS A 63 -2.57 -5.59 5.78
N ARG A 64 -2.69 -5.93 7.07
CA ARG A 64 -3.95 -6.43 7.64
C ARG A 64 -5.08 -5.42 7.52
N ARG A 65 -4.81 -4.13 7.78
CA ARG A 65 -5.80 -3.06 7.58
C ARG A 65 -6.19 -2.91 6.12
N HIS A 66 -5.22 -3.00 5.20
CA HIS A 66 -5.48 -2.92 3.76
C HIS A 66 -6.38 -4.06 3.29
N ALA A 67 -6.06 -5.30 3.69
CA ALA A 67 -6.87 -6.47 3.39
C ALA A 67 -8.29 -6.33 3.96
N LYS A 68 -8.43 -5.89 5.22
CA LYS A 68 -9.75 -5.64 5.83
C LYS A 68 -10.55 -4.62 5.03
N ARG A 69 -9.94 -3.46 4.70
CA ARG A 69 -10.61 -2.42 3.91
C ARG A 69 -11.03 -2.92 2.53
N ARG A 70 -10.18 -3.71 1.87
CA ARG A 70 -10.49 -4.32 0.57
C ARG A 70 -11.67 -5.30 0.66
N ASN A 71 -11.75 -6.08 1.72
CA ASN A 71 -12.85 -7.02 1.93
C ASN A 71 -14.16 -6.35 2.40
N THR A 72 -14.11 -5.09 2.84
CA THR A 72 -15.29 -4.30 3.25
C THR A 72 -15.74 -3.32 2.16
N LEU A 73 -15.06 -3.29 1.01
CA LEU A 73 -15.50 -2.47 -0.12
C LEU A 73 -16.83 -3.04 -0.64
N LEU A 74 -17.88 -2.22 -0.51
CA LEU A 74 -19.18 -2.50 -1.08
C LEU A 74 -19.11 -2.35 -2.59
N GLU A 75 -19.87 -3.18 -3.29
CA GLU A 75 -20.11 -2.99 -4.71
C GLU A 75 -20.95 -1.72 -4.91
N VAL A 76 -20.40 -0.74 -5.64
CA VAL A 76 -21.11 0.50 -5.97
C VAL A 76 -22.01 0.21 -7.15
N THR A 77 -23.29 -0.06 -6.88
CA THR A 77 -24.31 -0.20 -7.92
C THR A 77 -25.14 1.08 -7.97
N TYR A 78 -25.37 1.59 -9.18
CA TYR A 78 -26.28 2.71 -9.42
C TYR A 78 -27.56 2.16 -10.04
N PRO A 79 -28.69 2.14 -9.31
CA PRO A 79 -29.98 1.76 -9.86
C PRO A 79 -30.33 2.51 -11.15
N ASP A 80 -31.00 1.84 -12.10
CA ASP A 80 -31.35 2.40 -13.40
C ASP A 80 -32.46 3.46 -13.33
N ASP A 81 -33.24 3.48 -12.25
CA ASP A 81 -34.31 4.46 -11.98
C ASP A 81 -33.78 5.80 -11.46
N LEU A 82 -32.48 5.89 -11.13
CA LEU A 82 -31.89 7.16 -10.74
C LEU A 82 -31.95 8.13 -11.94
N PRO A 83 -32.37 9.40 -11.74
CA PRO A 83 -32.51 10.37 -12.82
C PRO A 83 -31.26 10.57 -13.68
N LEU A 84 -30.08 10.31 -13.10
CA LEU A 84 -28.79 10.47 -13.77
C LEU A 84 -28.38 9.23 -14.59
N THR A 85 -28.63 8.01 -14.10
CA THR A 85 -28.36 6.76 -14.83
C THR A 85 -29.36 6.58 -15.96
N ALA A 86 -30.64 6.86 -15.72
CA ALA A 86 -31.69 6.82 -16.74
C ALA A 86 -31.37 7.70 -17.95
N ARG A 87 -30.73 8.86 -17.72
CA ARG A 87 -30.38 9.86 -18.76
C ARG A 87 -28.92 9.80 -19.20
N ARG A 88 -28.19 8.72 -18.88
CA ARG A 88 -26.75 8.60 -19.16
C ARG A 88 -26.41 8.88 -20.62
N ASN A 89 -27.19 8.34 -21.55
CA ASN A 89 -26.95 8.51 -22.99
C ASN A 89 -27.17 9.96 -23.43
N GLU A 90 -28.25 10.59 -22.98
CA GLU A 90 -28.58 12.00 -23.27
C GLU A 90 -27.48 12.94 -22.78
N ILE A 91 -26.97 12.71 -21.56
CA ILE A 91 -25.89 13.51 -20.98
C ILE A 91 -24.60 13.35 -21.82
N LEU A 92 -24.28 12.13 -22.26
CA LEU A 92 -23.11 11.89 -23.11
C LEU A 92 -23.22 12.59 -24.47
N GLU A 93 -24.40 12.61 -25.08
CA GLU A 93 -24.66 13.36 -26.32
C GLU A 93 -24.52 14.87 -26.10
N ALA A 94 -25.09 15.40 -25.02
CA ALA A 94 -24.99 16.81 -24.69
C ALA A 94 -23.53 17.27 -24.49
N ILE A 95 -22.70 16.47 -23.81
CA ILE A 95 -21.27 16.77 -23.61
C ILE A 95 -20.51 16.74 -24.94
N ARG A 96 -20.79 15.76 -25.82
CA ARG A 96 -20.14 15.68 -27.15
C ARG A 96 -20.47 16.87 -28.03
N ASN A 97 -21.72 17.31 -28.00
CA ASN A 97 -22.21 18.43 -28.81
C ASN A 97 -21.78 19.79 -28.25
N ASN A 98 -21.52 19.88 -26.95
CA ASN A 98 -21.18 21.13 -26.26
C ASN A 98 -19.91 20.97 -25.41
N PRO A 99 -18.75 20.69 -26.01
CA PRO A 99 -17.52 20.49 -25.26
C PRO A 99 -17.06 21.80 -24.61
N VAL A 100 -16.76 21.77 -23.31
CA VAL A 100 -16.14 22.88 -22.58
C VAL A 100 -14.65 22.61 -22.42
N VAL A 101 -13.80 23.51 -22.93
CA VAL A 101 -12.34 23.48 -22.73
C VAL A 101 -12.00 24.31 -21.50
N ILE A 102 -11.33 23.70 -20.52
CA ILE A 102 -10.93 24.29 -19.23
C ILE A 102 -9.45 24.67 -19.26
#